data_AF-A0A1W1VRN5-F1
#
_entry.id   AF-A0A1W1VRN5-F1
#
_cell.length_a   1.000
_cell.length_b   1.000
_cell.length_c   1.000
_cell.angle_alpha   90.00
_cell.angle_beta   90.00
_cell.angle_gamma   90.00
#
_symmetry.space_group_name_H-M   'P 1'
#
loop_
_entity.id
_entity.type
_entity.pdbx_description
1 polymer ?
#
loop_
_entity_poly.entity_id
_entity_poly.type
_entity_poly.pdbx_seq_one_letter_code
_entity_poly.pdbx_strand_id
1 'polypeptide(L)'
;MKKVLPLALLLGSVAFAQDAKPVLNSGDTAWMLVSAALVLLMTPGLAFFYGGLTRAQSVLNTMMMSVVSMGIVGIIWTLLGYTLAFGEGGNALIGGLGHVGLDGLKDQLSGTIPAYVFAAFQAMFAIIALALISGAVVERMRFGAFVLFGGLWSLLIYAPLAHWVWGADGWLFKMGALDFAGGTVIHIAAGVSALVAASLVGPRIGFPKSAHVPHNVPFVLLGAGLLWFGWMGFNAGSALTAGHTAGLAFLTTLIAPAAAMLTWLTLESSRNGKPTAVGAATGLVVGLVAITPACAFVSPWAAIVVGVVGAVASFTAVQAKHALRADDALDVFACHGVAGIVGALLTGALAWTTGSGKPFGEQMLVQIIGVLASVVFTGLGSFVLLKLVGLLMPLRIPASQEISGIDVSAHSEQGYSESETGLGAPVFVGGD
;
A
#
# COMPACT_ATOMS: atom_id res chain seq x y z
N MET A 1 62.55 -28.14 -11.87
CA MET A 1 63.35 -27.05 -11.24
C MET A 1 62.83 -25.72 -11.77
N LYS A 2 61.87 -25.10 -11.07
CA LYS A 2 62.04 -23.84 -10.30
C LYS A 2 62.82 -22.75 -11.05
N LYS A 3 62.11 -21.66 -11.41
CA LYS A 3 62.48 -20.23 -11.19
C LYS A 3 61.36 -19.37 -11.83
N VAL A 4 60.38 -18.92 -11.05
CA VAL A 4 60.37 -17.71 -10.18
C VAL A 4 60.06 -16.45 -10.99
N LEU A 5 58.88 -15.90 -10.69
CA LEU A 5 58.35 -14.57 -11.02
C LEU A 5 59.30 -13.46 -10.53
N PRO A 6 59.18 -12.24 -11.06
CA PRO A 6 58.96 -11.13 -10.15
C PRO A 6 57.78 -10.24 -10.56
N LEU A 7 56.90 -10.10 -9.56
CA LEU A 7 55.85 -9.11 -9.39
C LEU A 7 56.48 -7.83 -8.80
N ALA A 8 56.19 -6.66 -9.38
CA ALA A 8 56.31 -5.27 -8.87
C ALA A 8 56.58 -4.37 -10.11
N LEU A 9 55.78 -3.38 -10.51
CA LEU A 9 55.18 -2.26 -9.78
C LEU A 9 53.97 -1.73 -10.60
N LEU A 10 52.77 -1.78 -10.03
CA LEU A 10 51.64 -0.93 -10.43
C LEU A 10 51.14 -0.25 -9.15
N LEU A 11 51.75 0.89 -8.82
CA LEU A 11 51.30 1.81 -7.78
C LEU A 11 51.24 3.21 -8.38
N GLY A 12 50.06 3.83 -8.25
CA GLY A 12 49.75 5.20 -8.69
C GLY A 12 48.66 5.16 -9.77
N SER A 13 47.39 5.45 -9.50
CA SER A 13 46.79 6.31 -8.49
C SER A 13 45.42 5.75 -8.07
N VAL A 14 45.21 5.61 -6.76
CA VAL A 14 43.88 5.41 -6.19
C VAL A 14 43.23 6.80 -6.23
N ALA A 15 42.48 7.09 -7.30
CA ALA A 15 41.60 8.23 -7.29
C ALA A 15 40.52 7.94 -6.24
N PHE A 16 40.66 8.57 -5.06
CA PHE A 16 39.52 8.76 -4.18
C PHE A 16 38.49 9.51 -5.01
N ALA A 17 37.40 8.83 -5.37
CA ALA A 17 36.21 9.51 -5.85
C ALA A 17 35.81 10.48 -4.74
N GLN A 18 36.14 11.77 -4.91
CA GLN A 18 35.49 12.83 -4.19
C GLN A 18 34.00 12.60 -4.38
N ASP A 19 33.26 12.47 -3.27
CA ASP A 19 31.80 12.49 -3.26
C ASP A 19 31.35 13.71 -4.07
N ALA A 20 31.03 13.49 -5.34
CA ALA A 20 30.54 14.54 -6.21
C ALA A 20 29.27 15.06 -5.55
N LYS A 21 29.22 16.37 -5.27
CA LYS A 21 28.00 16.99 -4.76
C LYS A 21 26.84 16.53 -5.64
N PRO A 22 25.72 16.07 -5.06
CA PRO A 22 24.58 15.65 -5.85
C PRO A 22 24.21 16.76 -6.84
N VAL A 23 24.08 16.40 -8.11
CA VAL A 23 23.74 17.34 -9.18
C VAL A 23 22.31 17.07 -9.59
N LEU A 24 21.52 18.13 -9.67
CA LEU A 24 20.13 18.05 -10.11
C LEU A 24 20.07 17.46 -11.52
N ASN A 25 19.22 16.44 -11.70
CA ASN A 25 18.88 15.87 -12.99
C ASN A 25 17.43 16.24 -13.32
N SER A 26 17.24 16.99 -14.41
CA SER A 26 15.92 17.44 -14.85
C SER A 26 15.03 16.28 -15.30
N GLY A 27 15.60 15.22 -15.88
CA GLY A 27 14.87 14.02 -16.28
C GLY A 27 14.35 13.23 -15.08
N ASP A 28 15.21 13.01 -14.08
CA ASP A 28 14.79 12.37 -12.81
C ASP A 28 13.73 13.21 -12.11
N THR A 29 13.90 14.53 -12.08
CA THR A 29 12.92 15.46 -11.49
C THR A 29 11.56 15.39 -12.19
N ALA A 30 11.55 15.40 -13.53
CA ALA A 30 10.32 15.28 -14.31
C ALA A 30 9.62 13.93 -14.08
N TRP A 31 10.40 12.84 -14.06
CA TRP A 31 9.89 11.51 -13.75
C TRP A 31 9.24 11.45 -12.36
N MET A 32 9.85 12.07 -11.37
CA MET A 32 9.34 12.05 -10.00
C MET A 32 8.11 12.94 -9.80
N LEU A 33 8.01 14.08 -10.48
CA LEU A 33 6.79 14.90 -10.49
C LEU A 33 5.60 14.14 -11.10
N VAL A 34 5.83 13.46 -12.23
CA VAL A 34 4.79 12.61 -12.86
C VAL A 34 4.45 11.43 -11.96
N SER A 35 5.46 10.74 -11.40
CA SER A 35 5.24 9.61 -10.49
C SER A 35 4.43 10.02 -9.26
N ALA A 36 4.72 11.18 -8.65
CA ALA A 36 3.93 11.70 -7.54
C ALA A 36 2.46 11.95 -7.94
N ALA A 37 2.21 12.53 -9.12
CA ALA A 37 0.85 12.73 -9.61
C ALA A 37 0.12 11.40 -9.88
N LEU A 38 0.81 10.40 -10.43
CA LEU A 38 0.29 9.05 -10.65
C LEU A 38 -0.09 8.36 -9.34
N VAL A 39 0.76 8.47 -8.31
CA VAL A 39 0.47 7.90 -6.98
C VAL A 39 -0.69 8.63 -6.32
N LEU A 40 -0.76 9.95 -6.43
CA LEU A 40 -1.91 10.71 -5.90
C LEU A 40 -3.23 10.24 -6.52
N LEU A 41 -3.24 9.99 -7.84
CA LEU A 41 -4.39 9.47 -8.59
C LEU A 41 -4.87 8.09 -8.10
N MET A 42 -4.00 7.29 -7.47
CA MET A 42 -4.40 6.02 -6.88
C MET A 42 -5.43 6.21 -5.76
N THR A 43 -5.43 7.34 -5.04
CA THR A 43 -6.37 7.55 -3.93
C THR A 43 -7.81 7.78 -4.43
N PRO A 44 -8.06 8.63 -5.44
CA PRO A 44 -9.33 8.64 -6.17
C PRO A 44 -9.65 7.30 -6.85
N GLY A 45 -8.66 6.61 -7.42
CA GLY A 45 -8.85 5.26 -7.99
C GLY A 45 -9.38 4.27 -6.94
N LEU A 46 -8.82 4.30 -5.74
CA LEU A 46 -9.28 3.51 -4.59
C LEU A 46 -10.69 3.92 -4.15
N ALA A 47 -11.02 5.21 -4.17
CA ALA A 47 -12.36 5.69 -3.88
C ALA A 47 -13.40 5.05 -4.81
N PHE A 48 -13.13 5.00 -6.12
CA PHE A 48 -13.99 4.28 -7.07
C PHE A 48 -14.01 2.78 -6.82
N PHE A 49 -12.85 2.17 -6.58
CA PHE A 49 -12.72 0.74 -6.37
C PHE A 49 -13.54 0.28 -5.15
N TYR A 50 -13.33 0.89 -3.99
CA TYR A 50 -14.08 0.58 -2.78
C TYR A 50 -15.52 1.06 -2.86
N GLY A 51 -15.77 2.26 -3.38
CA GLY A 51 -17.11 2.79 -3.57
C GLY A 51 -17.99 1.81 -4.33
N GLY A 52 -17.53 1.31 -5.47
CA GLY A 52 -18.24 0.33 -6.31
C GLY A 52 -18.56 -1.00 -5.63
N LEU A 53 -17.81 -1.38 -4.59
CA LEU A 53 -18.00 -2.61 -3.80
C LEU A 53 -18.98 -2.45 -2.64
N THR A 54 -19.35 -1.23 -2.28
CA THR A 54 -20.28 -0.93 -1.17
C THR A 54 -21.72 -0.82 -1.64
N ARG A 55 -22.65 -0.64 -0.71
CA ARG A 55 -24.05 -0.34 -1.03
C ARG A 55 -24.18 1.09 -1.57
N ALA A 56 -25.15 1.32 -2.45
CA ALA A 56 -25.45 2.64 -3.02
C ALA A 56 -25.68 3.73 -1.96
N GLN A 57 -26.27 3.37 -0.82
CA GLN A 57 -26.52 4.26 0.33
C GLN A 57 -25.30 4.49 1.24
N SER A 58 -24.13 3.98 0.87
CA SER A 58 -22.87 4.09 1.61
C SER A 58 -21.69 4.45 0.71
N VAL A 59 -21.95 4.69 -0.58
CA VAL A 59 -20.92 4.94 -1.59
C VAL A 59 -20.21 6.26 -1.32
N LEU A 60 -20.96 7.30 -0.94
CA LEU A 60 -20.40 8.63 -0.74
C LEU A 60 -19.46 8.63 0.45
N ASN A 61 -19.87 8.07 1.58
CA ASN A 61 -19.02 7.95 2.75
C ASN A 61 -17.77 7.12 2.45
N THR A 62 -17.91 6.02 1.71
CA THR A 62 -16.78 5.17 1.33
C THR A 62 -15.76 5.94 0.49
N MET A 63 -16.22 6.67 -0.53
CA MET A 63 -15.36 7.52 -1.34
C MET A 63 -14.73 8.66 -0.51
N MET A 64 -15.51 9.27 0.39
CA MET A 64 -15.05 10.34 1.29
C MET A 64 -13.97 9.88 2.26
N MET A 65 -13.96 8.62 2.71
CA MET A 65 -12.88 8.09 3.54
C MET A 65 -11.54 8.03 2.79
N SER A 66 -11.55 7.77 1.48
CA SER A 66 -10.35 7.87 0.64
C SER A 66 -9.94 9.32 0.42
N VAL A 67 -10.89 10.20 0.05
CA VAL A 67 -10.60 11.62 -0.25
C VAL A 67 -10.12 12.38 0.99
N VAL A 68 -10.75 12.16 2.15
CA VAL A 68 -10.35 12.84 3.39
C VAL A 68 -8.91 12.48 3.77
N SER A 69 -8.47 11.24 3.49
CA SER A 69 -7.10 10.79 3.74
C SER A 69 -6.07 11.68 3.01
N MET A 70 -6.40 12.18 1.81
CA MET A 70 -5.54 13.13 1.07
C MET A 70 -5.34 14.43 1.85
N GLY A 71 -6.43 15.00 2.39
CA GLY A 71 -6.38 16.24 3.15
C GLY A 71 -5.69 16.09 4.49
N ILE A 72 -6.10 15.11 5.30
CA ILE A 72 -5.57 14.95 6.66
C ILE A 72 -4.11 14.52 6.66
N VAL A 73 -3.74 13.53 5.84
CA VAL A 73 -2.35 13.08 5.77
C VAL A 73 -1.48 14.10 5.06
N GLY A 74 -1.98 14.83 4.05
CA GLY A 74 -1.22 15.90 3.40
C GLY A 74 -0.76 16.99 4.38
N ILE A 75 -1.67 17.44 5.27
CA ILE A 75 -1.32 18.42 6.30
C ILE A 75 -0.39 17.81 7.35
N ILE A 76 -0.73 16.63 7.88
CA ILE A 76 0.07 15.95 8.91
C ILE A 76 1.49 15.65 8.42
N TRP A 77 1.64 15.21 7.17
CA TRP A 77 2.91 14.94 6.53
C TRP A 77 3.77 16.19 6.44
N THR A 78 3.17 17.30 5.99
CA THR A 78 3.84 18.59 5.87
C THR A 78 4.33 19.09 7.23
N LEU A 79 3.50 18.99 8.27
CA LEU A 79 3.84 19.50 9.60
C LEU A 79 4.86 18.62 10.31
N LEU A 80 4.67 17.29 10.30
CA LEU A 80 5.43 16.37 11.14
C LEU A 80 5.79 15.03 10.47
N GLY A 81 4.93 14.49 9.61
CA GLY A 81 5.11 13.12 9.09
C GLY A 81 6.40 12.94 8.30
N TYR A 82 6.77 13.91 7.45
CA TYR A 82 8.02 13.86 6.68
C TYR A 82 9.25 13.80 7.59
N THR A 83 9.36 14.70 8.58
CA THR A 83 10.54 14.75 9.45
C THR A 83 10.65 13.51 10.32
N LEU A 84 9.54 12.95 10.79
CA LEU A 84 9.56 11.70 11.56
C LEU A 84 9.94 10.48 10.73
N ALA A 85 9.69 10.49 9.42
CA ALA A 85 10.08 9.41 8.51
C ALA A 85 11.53 9.56 8.00
N PHE A 86 11.93 10.78 7.59
CA PHE A 86 13.15 11.02 6.82
C PHE A 86 14.06 12.10 7.39
N GLY A 87 13.72 12.71 8.52
CA GLY A 87 14.52 13.75 9.15
C GLY A 87 15.84 13.23 9.70
N GLU A 88 16.92 13.98 9.44
CA GLU A 88 18.25 13.69 9.97
C GLU A 88 18.34 13.90 11.49
N GLY A 89 19.33 13.28 12.13
CA GLY A 89 19.59 13.43 13.57
C GLY A 89 18.61 12.67 14.48
N GLY A 90 17.83 11.75 13.91
CA GLY A 90 16.97 10.82 14.64
C GLY A 90 17.74 9.64 15.25
N ASN A 91 17.07 8.49 15.35
CA ASN A 91 17.66 7.23 15.78
C ASN A 91 17.11 6.06 14.96
N ALA A 92 17.49 4.83 15.28
CA ALA A 92 17.11 3.65 14.49
C ALA A 92 15.59 3.40 14.37
N LEU A 93 14.76 4.05 15.21
CA LEU A 93 13.31 3.86 15.27
C LEU A 93 12.50 5.05 14.75
N ILE A 94 13.06 6.26 14.68
CA ILE A 94 12.33 7.46 14.25
C ILE A 94 13.29 8.55 13.77
N GLY A 95 12.86 9.32 12.77
CA GLY A 95 13.58 10.47 12.24
C GLY A 95 13.64 11.64 13.22
N GLY A 96 14.56 12.57 12.96
CA GLY A 96 14.71 13.79 13.75
C GLY A 96 13.62 14.83 13.47
N LEU A 97 13.68 15.95 14.18
CA LEU A 97 12.69 17.04 14.06
C LEU A 97 13.22 18.25 13.26
N GLY A 98 14.31 18.08 12.51
CA GLY A 98 14.96 19.17 11.78
C GLY A 98 14.16 19.73 10.59
N HIS A 99 13.14 19.00 10.12
CA HIS A 99 12.31 19.37 8.97
C HIS A 99 10.82 19.49 9.34
N VAL A 100 10.51 19.89 10.59
CA VAL A 100 9.14 20.25 10.98
C VAL A 100 8.64 21.35 10.03
N GLY A 101 7.44 21.17 9.46
CA GLY A 101 6.91 22.09 8.46
C GLY A 101 7.65 22.06 7.11
N LEU A 102 8.41 21.01 6.82
CA LEU A 102 9.32 20.89 5.67
C LEU A 102 10.44 21.96 5.67
N ASP A 103 10.77 22.52 6.84
CA ASP A 103 11.82 23.53 6.97
C ASP A 103 13.19 22.99 6.54
N GLY A 104 14.03 23.85 5.99
CA GLY A 104 15.37 23.48 5.54
C GLY A 104 15.46 22.65 4.25
N LEU A 105 14.35 22.27 3.60
CA LEU A 105 14.37 21.52 2.33
C LEU A 105 14.60 22.39 1.09
N LYS A 106 14.48 23.72 1.23
CA LYS A 106 14.66 24.66 0.13
C LYS A 106 16.08 24.55 -0.44
N ASP A 107 16.15 24.45 -1.76
CA ASP A 107 17.40 24.35 -2.53
C ASP A 107 18.26 23.11 -2.18
N GLN A 108 17.70 22.15 -1.43
CA GLN A 108 18.32 20.86 -1.13
C GLN A 108 17.94 19.80 -2.16
N LEU A 109 18.81 18.79 -2.30
CA LEU A 109 18.58 17.62 -3.14
C LEU A 109 18.49 16.35 -2.30
N SER A 110 17.61 15.45 -2.71
CA SER A 110 17.59 14.05 -2.26
C SER A 110 18.08 13.19 -3.41
N GLY A 111 19.37 12.83 -3.41
CA GLY A 111 20.01 12.27 -4.61
C GLY A 111 20.04 13.31 -5.73
N THR A 112 19.47 13.00 -6.90
CA THR A 112 19.49 13.87 -8.09
C THR A 112 18.23 14.73 -8.26
N ILE A 113 17.28 14.69 -7.31
CA ILE A 113 15.99 15.41 -7.38
C ILE A 113 15.86 16.42 -6.23
N PRO A 114 15.06 17.50 -6.39
CA PRO A 114 14.76 18.42 -5.29
C PRO A 114 14.17 17.69 -4.08
N ALA A 115 14.60 18.05 -2.87
CA ALA A 115 14.11 17.44 -1.64
C ALA A 115 12.58 17.61 -1.45
N TYR A 116 12.00 18.73 -1.93
CA TYR A 116 10.55 18.90 -1.98
C TYR A 116 9.84 17.89 -2.88
N VAL A 117 10.46 17.48 -3.99
CA VAL A 117 9.88 16.48 -4.90
C VAL A 117 9.89 15.10 -4.24
N PHE A 118 10.98 14.75 -3.54
CA PHE A 118 11.04 13.54 -2.72
C PHE A 118 9.98 13.55 -1.61
N ALA A 119 9.88 14.66 -0.85
CA ALA A 119 8.90 14.82 0.21
C ALA A 119 7.46 14.70 -0.32
N ALA A 120 7.17 15.29 -1.48
CA ALA A 120 5.86 15.18 -2.13
C ALA A 120 5.56 13.75 -2.59
N PHE A 121 6.50 13.06 -3.25
CA PHE A 121 6.31 11.67 -3.67
C PHE A 121 5.99 10.75 -2.47
N GLN A 122 6.75 10.87 -1.37
CA GLN A 122 6.53 10.10 -0.16
C GLN A 122 5.21 10.45 0.56
N ALA A 123 4.75 11.69 0.47
CA ALA A 123 3.42 12.07 0.99
C ALA A 123 2.30 11.25 0.33
N MET A 124 2.42 10.95 -0.96
CA MET A 124 1.40 10.20 -1.70
C MET A 124 1.31 8.75 -1.22
N PHE A 125 2.43 8.14 -0.82
CA PHE A 125 2.47 6.84 -0.15
C PHE A 125 1.79 6.86 1.22
N ALA A 126 2.03 7.90 2.01
CA ALA A 126 1.39 8.05 3.32
C ALA A 126 -0.13 8.19 3.18
N ILE A 127 -0.59 8.98 2.20
CA ILE A 127 -2.01 9.21 1.90
C ILE A 127 -2.70 7.88 1.53
N ILE A 128 -2.16 7.15 0.55
CA ILE A 128 -2.80 5.92 0.08
C ILE A 128 -2.75 4.83 1.16
N ALA A 129 -1.69 4.75 1.97
CA ALA A 129 -1.59 3.79 3.07
C ALA A 129 -2.75 3.92 4.07
N LEU A 130 -3.13 5.15 4.45
CA LEU A 130 -4.30 5.36 5.29
C LEU A 130 -5.61 5.03 4.54
N ALA A 131 -5.74 5.49 3.30
CA ALA A 131 -6.95 5.28 2.51
C ALA A 131 -7.29 3.78 2.35
N LEU A 132 -6.28 2.90 2.22
CA LEU A 132 -6.46 1.44 2.17
C LEU A 132 -7.19 0.88 3.41
N ILE A 133 -6.90 1.41 4.60
CA ILE A 133 -7.51 0.92 5.86
C ILE A 133 -9.03 1.11 5.84
N SER A 134 -9.52 2.16 5.17
CA SER A 134 -10.94 2.49 5.12
C SER A 134 -11.80 1.33 4.62
N GLY A 135 -11.30 0.56 3.64
CA GLY A 135 -12.03 -0.53 3.02
C GLY A 135 -12.46 -1.62 4.00
N ALA A 136 -11.70 -1.82 5.08
CA ALA A 136 -12.03 -2.82 6.08
C ALA A 136 -13.19 -2.38 6.97
N VAL A 137 -13.40 -1.07 7.15
CA VAL A 137 -14.27 -0.45 8.16
C VAL A 137 -15.49 0.30 7.58
N VAL A 138 -15.63 0.30 6.25
CA VAL A 138 -16.76 0.92 5.52
C VAL A 138 -18.13 0.52 6.07
N GLU A 139 -19.11 1.39 5.84
CA GLU A 139 -20.53 1.28 6.20
C GLU A 139 -20.86 1.29 7.70
N ARG A 140 -19.90 1.12 8.62
CA ARG A 140 -20.20 1.10 10.07
C ARG A 140 -19.26 1.88 10.98
N MET A 141 -18.05 2.23 10.54
CA MET A 141 -17.18 3.06 11.36
C MET A 141 -17.65 4.51 11.30
N ARG A 142 -17.67 5.18 12.46
CA ARG A 142 -18.00 6.59 12.53
C ARG A 142 -16.93 7.40 11.79
N PHE A 143 -17.34 8.24 10.84
CA PHE A 143 -16.40 9.01 9.99
C PHE A 143 -15.38 9.82 10.81
N GLY A 144 -15.82 10.54 11.85
CA GLY A 144 -14.91 11.28 12.74
C GLY A 144 -13.91 10.39 13.49
N ALA A 145 -14.29 9.16 13.84
CA ALA A 145 -13.39 8.21 14.47
C ALA A 145 -12.31 7.73 13.48
N PHE A 146 -12.69 7.51 12.21
CA PHE A 146 -11.74 7.17 11.15
C PHE A 146 -10.74 8.31 10.91
N VAL A 147 -11.21 9.56 10.84
CA VAL A 147 -10.34 10.74 10.66
C VAL A 147 -9.33 10.87 11.81
N LEU A 148 -9.79 10.77 13.06
CA LEU A 148 -8.91 10.89 14.22
C LEU A 148 -7.92 9.72 14.31
N PHE A 149 -8.41 8.48 14.15
CA PHE A 149 -7.54 7.30 14.09
C PHE A 149 -6.51 7.45 12.98
N GLY A 150 -6.93 7.84 11.78
CA GLY A 150 -6.07 7.95 10.61
C GLY A 150 -4.96 8.99 10.75
N GLY A 151 -5.28 10.14 11.34
CA GLY A 151 -4.27 11.16 11.64
C GLY A 151 -3.23 10.67 12.65
N LEU A 152 -3.67 10.01 13.73
CA LEU A 152 -2.76 9.42 14.72
C LEU A 152 -1.94 8.26 14.13
N TRP A 153 -2.57 7.40 13.32
CA TRP A 153 -1.94 6.25 12.68
C TRP A 153 -0.85 6.70 11.70
N SER A 154 -1.10 7.77 10.92
CA SER A 154 -0.12 8.34 10.00
C SER A 154 1.16 8.80 10.73
N LEU A 155 1.03 9.40 11.91
CA LEU A 155 2.19 9.88 12.70
C LEU A 155 2.87 8.80 13.53
N LEU A 156 2.09 7.94 14.18
CA LEU A 156 2.59 7.05 15.24
C LEU A 156 2.88 5.64 14.74
N ILE A 157 2.42 5.29 13.53
CA ILE A 157 2.65 3.97 12.94
C ILE A 157 3.30 4.11 11.57
N TYR A 158 2.68 4.85 10.64
CA TYR A 158 3.22 4.95 9.29
C TYR A 158 4.60 5.62 9.26
N ALA A 159 4.75 6.82 9.86
CA ALA A 159 6.03 7.54 9.81
C ALA A 159 7.19 6.78 10.47
N PRO A 160 7.04 6.18 11.68
CA PRO A 160 8.09 5.33 12.26
C PRO A 160 8.39 4.10 11.40
N LEU A 161 7.38 3.43 10.86
CA LEU A 161 7.61 2.25 10.02
C LEU A 161 8.32 2.60 8.70
N ALA A 162 7.96 3.73 8.08
CA ALA A 162 8.67 4.30 6.94
C ALA A 162 10.13 4.61 7.31
N HIS A 163 10.37 5.17 8.50
CA HIS A 163 11.73 5.38 8.99
C HIS A 163 12.51 4.08 9.15
N TRP A 164 11.91 3.04 9.72
CA TRP A 164 12.59 1.75 9.94
C TRP A 164 13.10 1.16 8.64
N VAL A 165 12.29 1.23 7.58
CA VAL A 165 12.51 0.53 6.32
C VAL A 165 13.24 1.39 5.28
N TRP A 166 12.99 2.70 5.24
CA TRP A 166 13.50 3.61 4.20
C TRP A 166 14.37 4.75 4.73
N GLY A 167 14.31 5.05 6.02
CA GLY A 167 15.24 6.00 6.63
C GLY A 167 16.66 5.43 6.60
N ALA A 168 17.65 6.23 6.21
CA ALA A 168 19.05 5.78 6.12
C ALA A 168 19.58 5.24 7.47
N ASP A 169 19.06 5.76 8.58
CA ASP A 169 19.39 5.31 9.92
C ASP A 169 18.46 4.23 10.49
N GLY A 170 17.38 3.90 9.78
CA GLY A 170 16.38 2.93 10.17
C GLY A 170 16.98 1.54 10.39
N TRP A 171 16.50 0.84 11.42
CA TRP A 171 17.09 -0.45 11.80
C TRP A 171 16.84 -1.56 10.76
N LEU A 172 15.70 -1.59 10.07
CA LEU A 172 15.42 -2.57 9.00
C LEU A 172 16.22 -2.23 7.74
N PHE A 173 16.33 -0.94 7.41
CA PHE A 173 17.19 -0.46 6.34
C PHE A 173 18.64 -0.91 6.55
N LYS A 174 19.21 -0.65 7.74
CA LYS A 174 20.58 -1.07 8.11
C LYS A 174 20.77 -2.59 8.19
N MET A 175 19.71 -3.33 8.51
CA MET A 175 19.72 -4.79 8.46
C MET A 175 19.75 -5.33 7.03
N GLY A 176 19.42 -4.52 6.02
CA GLY A 176 19.35 -4.90 4.61
C GLY A 176 18.00 -5.49 4.21
N ALA A 177 16.92 -5.05 4.85
CA ALA A 177 15.57 -5.40 4.41
C ALA A 177 15.30 -4.80 3.01
N LEU A 178 14.77 -5.62 2.13
CA LEU A 178 14.36 -5.22 0.79
C LEU A 178 12.87 -4.93 0.79
N ASP A 179 12.53 -3.66 0.57
CA ASP A 179 11.16 -3.22 0.34
C ASP A 179 11.17 -2.02 -0.61
N PHE A 180 11.13 -2.32 -1.91
CA PHE A 180 11.42 -1.30 -2.93
C PHE A 180 10.41 -0.15 -2.93
N ALA A 181 9.11 -0.46 -2.86
CA ALA A 181 8.05 0.53 -2.98
C ALA A 181 7.00 0.47 -1.86
N GLY A 182 7.13 -0.43 -0.87
CA GLY A 182 6.29 -0.38 0.35
C GLY A 182 5.37 -1.57 0.56
N GLY A 183 5.81 -2.78 0.24
CA GLY A 183 5.14 -3.99 0.69
C GLY A 183 4.94 -4.00 2.20
N THR A 184 5.97 -3.65 2.97
CA THR A 184 5.95 -3.63 4.43
C THR A 184 5.33 -2.34 4.96
N VAL A 185 5.80 -1.20 4.45
CA VAL A 185 5.43 0.14 4.97
C VAL A 185 3.98 0.52 4.65
N ILE A 186 3.46 0.06 3.51
CA ILE A 186 2.12 0.44 3.03
C ILE A 186 1.17 -0.75 3.15
N HIS A 187 1.43 -1.87 2.47
CA HIS A 187 0.42 -2.92 2.32
C HIS A 187 0.25 -3.83 3.55
N ILE A 188 1.35 -4.32 4.13
CA ILE A 188 1.29 -5.08 5.38
C ILE A 188 0.74 -4.19 6.50
N ALA A 189 1.27 -2.97 6.62
CA ALA A 189 0.82 -2.01 7.63
C ALA A 189 -0.67 -1.71 7.53
N ALA A 190 -1.17 -1.33 6.34
CA ALA A 190 -2.58 -1.05 6.14
C ALA A 190 -3.44 -2.30 6.33
N GLY A 191 -3.05 -3.44 5.77
CA GLY A 191 -3.81 -4.69 5.86
C GLY A 191 -3.96 -5.22 7.29
N VAL A 192 -2.89 -5.21 8.08
CA VAL A 192 -2.94 -5.63 9.48
C VAL A 192 -3.74 -4.63 10.32
N SER A 193 -3.55 -3.33 10.10
CA SER A 193 -4.32 -2.28 10.78
C SER A 193 -5.82 -2.39 10.46
N ALA A 194 -6.15 -2.67 9.20
CA ALA A 194 -7.50 -2.97 8.73
C ALA A 194 -8.13 -4.17 9.45
N LEU A 195 -7.41 -5.28 9.58
CA LEU A 195 -7.90 -6.46 10.30
C LEU A 195 -8.20 -6.15 11.77
N VAL A 196 -7.32 -5.41 12.44
CA VAL A 196 -7.51 -4.98 13.83
C VAL A 196 -8.70 -4.03 13.94
N ALA A 197 -8.83 -3.08 13.01
CA ALA A 197 -9.95 -2.14 12.98
C ALA A 197 -11.28 -2.84 12.76
N ALA A 198 -11.37 -3.76 11.78
CA ALA A 198 -12.56 -4.56 11.53
C ALA A 198 -12.96 -5.41 12.75
N SER A 199 -11.97 -5.96 13.46
CA SER A 199 -12.21 -6.74 14.68
C SER A 199 -12.76 -5.90 15.83
N LEU A 200 -12.24 -4.67 16.02
CA LEU A 200 -12.64 -3.78 17.12
C LEU A 200 -13.95 -3.04 16.87
N VAL A 201 -14.21 -2.62 15.62
CA VAL A 201 -15.49 -2.01 15.22
C VAL A 201 -16.62 -3.05 15.19
N GLY A 202 -16.27 -4.32 14.97
CA GLY A 202 -17.19 -5.44 14.91
C GLY A 202 -17.83 -5.64 13.53
N PRO A 203 -18.54 -6.77 13.35
CA PRO A 203 -19.10 -7.16 12.05
C PRO A 203 -20.29 -6.30 11.63
N ARG A 204 -20.49 -6.07 10.33
CA ARG A 204 -21.73 -5.45 9.80
C ARG A 204 -22.96 -6.28 10.15
N ILE A 205 -24.10 -5.63 10.25
CA ILE A 205 -25.40 -6.30 10.46
C ILE A 205 -25.61 -7.31 9.33
N GLY A 206 -25.93 -8.56 9.71
CA GLY A 206 -26.14 -9.65 8.76
C GLY A 206 -24.90 -10.50 8.44
N PHE A 207 -23.68 -10.08 8.82
CA PHE A 207 -22.49 -10.93 8.65
C PHE A 207 -22.53 -12.17 9.56
N PRO A 208 -22.12 -13.37 9.10
CA PRO A 208 -21.70 -13.73 7.73
C PRO A 208 -22.85 -14.24 6.84
N LYS A 209 -24.10 -14.14 7.30
CA LYS A 209 -25.27 -14.78 6.69
C LYS A 209 -25.79 -14.05 5.44
N SER A 210 -25.53 -12.76 5.31
CA SER A 210 -25.99 -11.93 4.19
C SER A 210 -24.81 -11.50 3.32
N ALA A 211 -24.85 -11.86 2.03
CA ALA A 211 -23.90 -11.39 1.05
C ALA A 211 -24.23 -9.93 0.67
N HIS A 212 -23.23 -9.05 0.76
CA HIS A 212 -23.35 -7.68 0.24
C HIS A 212 -22.96 -7.70 -1.24
N VAL A 213 -23.87 -7.30 -2.11
CA VAL A 213 -23.62 -7.25 -3.55
C VAL A 213 -23.06 -5.86 -3.90
N PRO A 214 -21.96 -5.77 -4.67
CA PRO A 214 -21.43 -4.50 -5.18
C PRO A 214 -22.51 -3.70 -5.90
N HIS A 215 -22.66 -2.41 -5.60
CA HIS A 215 -23.69 -1.60 -6.25
C HIS A 215 -23.32 -1.17 -7.67
N ASN A 216 -22.01 -1.07 -7.98
CA ASN A 216 -21.56 -0.59 -9.28
C ASN A 216 -20.23 -1.25 -9.69
N VAL A 217 -20.34 -2.41 -10.36
CA VAL A 217 -19.19 -3.17 -10.87
C VAL A 217 -18.35 -2.39 -11.90
N PRO A 218 -18.93 -1.57 -12.81
CA PRO A 218 -18.13 -0.67 -13.65
C PRO A 218 -17.24 0.30 -12.86
N PHE A 219 -17.70 0.84 -11.72
CA PHE A 219 -16.85 1.66 -10.83
C PHE A 219 -15.69 0.86 -10.25
N VAL A 220 -15.91 -0.41 -9.92
CA VAL A 220 -14.84 -1.31 -9.47
C VAL A 220 -13.77 -1.46 -10.56
N LEU A 221 -14.17 -1.68 -11.82
CA LEU A 221 -13.22 -1.77 -12.94
C LEU A 221 -12.50 -0.45 -13.21
N LEU A 222 -13.21 0.68 -13.18
CA LEU A 222 -12.62 2.01 -13.33
C LEU A 222 -11.56 2.26 -12.25
N GLY A 223 -11.93 2.01 -10.98
CA GLY A 223 -11.02 2.18 -9.85
C GLY A 223 -9.79 1.29 -9.95
N ALA A 224 -9.96 0.02 -10.29
CA ALA A 224 -8.84 -0.91 -10.46
C ALA A 224 -7.92 -0.53 -11.64
N GLY A 225 -8.48 -0.03 -12.75
CA GLY A 225 -7.71 0.50 -13.87
C GLY A 225 -6.88 1.74 -13.49
N LEU A 226 -7.48 2.67 -12.74
CA LEU A 226 -6.78 3.85 -12.21
C LEU A 226 -5.69 3.45 -11.20
N LEU A 227 -5.95 2.45 -10.36
CA LEU A 227 -4.96 1.91 -9.44
C LEU A 227 -3.78 1.32 -10.20
N TRP A 228 -3.98 0.50 -11.24
CA TRP A 228 -2.89 -0.04 -12.05
C TRP A 228 -2.10 1.08 -12.73
N PHE A 229 -2.79 2.02 -13.37
CA PHE A 229 -2.15 3.16 -14.02
C PHE A 229 -1.28 3.98 -13.05
N GLY A 230 -1.81 4.30 -11.87
CA GLY A 230 -1.07 5.00 -10.82
C GLY A 230 0.08 4.18 -10.24
N TRP A 231 -0.09 2.85 -10.15
CA TRP A 231 0.93 1.94 -9.62
C TRP A 231 2.20 1.91 -10.45
N MET A 232 2.12 2.24 -11.74
CA MET A 232 3.30 2.40 -12.59
C MET A 232 4.22 3.49 -12.05
N GLY A 233 3.67 4.62 -11.60
CA GLY A 233 4.43 5.68 -10.91
C GLY A 233 4.81 5.30 -9.49
N PHE A 234 3.99 4.52 -8.79
CA PHE A 234 4.27 4.03 -7.44
C PHE A 234 5.54 3.17 -7.41
N ASN A 235 5.57 2.11 -8.21
CA ASN A 235 6.69 1.18 -8.22
C ASN A 235 7.89 1.75 -8.96
N ALA A 236 7.74 2.21 -10.21
CA ALA A 236 8.89 2.69 -10.96
C ALA A 236 9.42 4.05 -10.47
N GLY A 237 8.57 4.89 -9.87
CA GLY A 237 8.99 6.12 -9.19
C GLY A 237 9.84 5.84 -7.94
N SER A 238 9.69 4.68 -7.29
CA SER A 238 10.51 4.31 -6.13
C SER A 238 11.99 4.09 -6.46
N ALA A 239 12.36 4.06 -7.74
CA ALA A 239 13.76 4.13 -8.18
C ALA A 239 14.40 5.52 -8.00
N LEU A 240 13.59 6.56 -7.75
CA LEU A 240 13.99 7.98 -7.59
C LEU A 240 14.76 8.59 -8.77
N THR A 241 14.85 7.86 -9.88
CA THR A 241 15.61 8.19 -11.08
C THR A 241 14.92 7.65 -12.33
N ALA A 242 15.17 8.25 -13.49
CA ALA A 242 14.68 7.77 -14.79
C ALA A 242 15.69 6.79 -15.43
N GLY A 243 16.07 5.75 -14.69
CA GLY A 243 17.14 4.82 -15.05
C GLY A 243 16.72 3.36 -15.28
N HIS A 244 17.72 2.47 -15.39
CA HIS A 244 17.52 1.03 -15.59
C HIS A 244 16.63 0.39 -14.51
N THR A 245 16.83 0.78 -13.24
CA THR A 245 16.04 0.30 -12.10
C THR A 245 14.56 0.67 -12.24
N ALA A 246 14.26 1.91 -12.67
CA ALA A 246 12.89 2.33 -12.95
C ALA A 246 12.27 1.53 -14.10
N GLY A 247 13.04 1.30 -15.17
CA GLY A 247 12.60 0.47 -16.30
C GLY A 247 12.27 -0.98 -15.89
N LEU A 248 13.09 -1.60 -15.04
CA LEU A 248 12.82 -2.92 -14.50
C LEU A 248 11.55 -2.93 -13.63
N ALA A 249 11.44 -2.00 -12.68
CA ALA A 249 10.27 -1.86 -11.81
C ALA A 249 8.99 -1.62 -12.60
N PHE A 250 9.03 -0.82 -13.66
CA PHE A 250 7.90 -0.59 -14.55
C PHE A 250 7.46 -1.90 -15.22
N LEU A 251 8.42 -2.66 -15.76
CA LEU A 251 8.13 -3.90 -16.47
C LEU A 251 7.58 -5.01 -15.55
N THR A 252 8.16 -5.20 -14.36
CA THR A 252 7.66 -6.20 -13.41
C THR A 252 6.28 -5.83 -12.86
N THR A 253 5.99 -4.52 -12.70
CA THR A 253 4.68 -3.99 -12.31
C THR A 253 3.62 -4.14 -13.39
N LEU A 254 4.01 -4.28 -14.66
CA LEU A 254 3.10 -4.70 -15.72
C LEU A 254 2.82 -6.21 -15.65
N ILE A 255 3.85 -7.02 -15.42
CA ILE A 255 3.77 -8.49 -15.53
C ILE A 255 3.03 -9.14 -14.37
N ALA A 256 3.38 -8.80 -13.14
CA ALA A 256 2.83 -9.45 -11.95
C ALA A 256 1.30 -9.34 -11.82
N PRO A 257 0.66 -8.16 -11.96
CA PRO A 257 -0.79 -8.08 -11.95
C PRO A 257 -1.49 -8.77 -13.12
N ALA A 258 -0.87 -8.81 -14.30
CA ALA A 258 -1.42 -9.59 -15.41
C ALA A 258 -1.47 -11.09 -15.05
N ALA A 259 -0.39 -11.63 -14.48
CA ALA A 259 -0.32 -13.02 -14.01
C ALA A 259 -1.32 -13.29 -12.87
N ALA A 260 -1.41 -12.37 -11.91
CA ALA A 260 -2.31 -12.49 -10.76
C ALA A 260 -3.79 -12.43 -11.16
N MET A 261 -4.16 -11.52 -12.07
CA MET A 261 -5.52 -11.40 -12.62
C MET A 261 -5.95 -12.68 -13.32
N LEU A 262 -5.11 -13.23 -14.20
CA LEU A 262 -5.42 -14.49 -14.90
C LEU A 262 -5.53 -15.65 -13.90
N THR A 263 -4.61 -15.72 -12.93
CA THR A 263 -4.65 -16.75 -11.87
C THR A 263 -5.95 -16.66 -11.08
N TRP A 264 -6.35 -15.45 -10.65
CA TRP A 264 -7.58 -15.23 -9.89
C TRP A 264 -8.81 -15.66 -10.69
N LEU A 265 -8.90 -15.26 -11.96
CA LEU A 265 -10.01 -15.64 -12.83
C LEU A 265 -10.08 -17.15 -13.06
N THR A 266 -8.94 -17.82 -13.20
CA THR A 266 -8.89 -19.29 -13.30
C THR A 266 -9.36 -19.95 -12.01
N LEU A 267 -8.88 -19.52 -10.85
CA LEU A 267 -9.28 -20.08 -9.55
C LEU A 267 -10.78 -19.86 -9.28
N GLU A 268 -11.26 -18.64 -9.54
CA GLU A 268 -12.66 -18.28 -9.41
C GLU A 268 -13.54 -19.08 -10.36
N SER A 269 -13.21 -19.14 -11.65
CA SER A 269 -13.99 -19.88 -12.65
C SER A 269 -14.01 -21.38 -12.35
N SER A 270 -12.90 -21.93 -11.86
CA SER A 270 -12.81 -23.35 -11.50
C SER A 270 -13.68 -23.71 -10.29
N ARG A 271 -13.92 -22.75 -9.39
CA ARG A 271 -14.74 -22.95 -8.19
C ARG A 271 -16.20 -22.56 -8.38
N ASN A 272 -16.46 -21.46 -9.09
CA ASN A 272 -17.76 -20.78 -9.18
C ASN A 272 -18.36 -20.86 -10.59
N GLY A 273 -17.67 -21.44 -11.56
CA GLY A 273 -18.14 -21.72 -12.92
C GLY A 273 -17.94 -20.60 -13.94
N LYS A 274 -17.78 -19.34 -13.53
CA LYS A 274 -17.61 -18.19 -14.45
C LYS A 274 -16.62 -17.15 -13.89
N PRO A 275 -15.85 -16.47 -14.77
CA PRO A 275 -15.02 -15.34 -14.37
C PRO A 275 -15.89 -14.13 -14.08
N THR A 276 -15.53 -13.32 -13.09
CA THR A 276 -16.23 -12.08 -12.75
C THR A 276 -15.35 -10.84 -12.94
N ALA A 277 -15.97 -9.70 -13.23
CA ALA A 277 -15.27 -8.42 -13.31
C ALA A 277 -14.64 -8.00 -11.96
N VAL A 278 -15.32 -8.29 -10.85
CA VAL A 278 -14.80 -8.06 -9.50
C VAL A 278 -13.61 -8.97 -9.22
N GLY A 279 -13.66 -10.23 -9.63
CA GLY A 279 -12.54 -11.17 -9.54
C GLY A 279 -11.33 -10.70 -10.34
N ALA A 280 -11.51 -10.23 -11.58
CA ALA A 280 -10.44 -9.64 -12.38
C ALA A 280 -9.81 -8.43 -11.68
N ALA A 281 -10.66 -7.51 -11.20
CA ALA A 281 -10.24 -6.30 -10.50
C ALA A 281 -9.50 -6.60 -9.19
N THR A 282 -9.93 -7.62 -8.44
CA THR A 282 -9.27 -8.04 -7.20
C THR A 282 -7.93 -8.70 -7.49
N GLY A 283 -7.89 -9.62 -8.45
CA GLY A 283 -6.67 -10.33 -8.85
C GLY A 283 -5.57 -9.40 -9.34
N LEU A 284 -5.91 -8.37 -10.13
CA LEU A 284 -4.91 -7.40 -10.58
C LEU A 284 -4.34 -6.57 -9.42
N VAL A 285 -5.19 -6.09 -8.50
CA VAL A 285 -4.74 -5.32 -7.32
C VAL A 285 -3.84 -6.17 -6.44
N VAL A 286 -4.19 -7.44 -6.22
CA VAL A 286 -3.39 -8.39 -5.46
C VAL A 286 -2.00 -8.60 -6.08
N GLY A 287 -1.92 -8.73 -7.41
CA GLY A 287 -0.62 -8.83 -8.08
C GLY A 287 0.22 -7.57 -7.98
N LEU A 288 -0.40 -6.39 -8.05
CA LEU A 288 0.26 -5.10 -7.83
C LEU A 288 0.83 -5.02 -6.40
N VAL A 289 0.06 -5.41 -5.39
CA VAL A 289 0.52 -5.46 -4.00
C VAL A 289 1.70 -6.43 -3.86
N ALA A 290 1.56 -7.66 -4.36
CA ALA A 290 2.57 -8.70 -4.18
C ALA A 290 3.92 -8.32 -4.81
N ILE A 291 3.93 -7.64 -5.96
CA ILE A 291 5.17 -7.22 -6.62
C ILE A 291 5.79 -5.96 -6.02
N THR A 292 5.02 -5.15 -5.29
CA THR A 292 5.47 -3.85 -4.73
C THR A 292 6.83 -3.91 -3.99
N PRO A 293 7.05 -4.81 -3.02
CA PRO A 293 8.36 -4.88 -2.33
C PRO A 293 9.49 -5.39 -3.23
N ALA A 294 9.16 -6.12 -4.31
CA ALA A 294 10.10 -6.88 -5.13
C ALA A 294 10.39 -6.24 -6.50
N CYS A 295 9.64 -5.22 -6.92
CA CYS A 295 9.51 -4.85 -8.33
C CYS A 295 10.83 -4.47 -9.02
N ALA A 296 11.82 -3.96 -8.29
CA ALA A 296 13.16 -3.71 -8.84
C ALA A 296 14.24 -4.72 -8.42
N PHE A 297 13.88 -5.73 -7.63
CA PHE A 297 14.81 -6.74 -7.11
C PHE A 297 14.67 -8.09 -7.81
N VAL A 298 13.61 -8.31 -8.59
CA VAL A 298 13.35 -9.58 -9.27
C VAL A 298 13.32 -9.43 -10.78
N SER A 299 13.70 -10.49 -11.49
CA SER A 299 13.65 -10.52 -12.94
C SER A 299 12.21 -10.52 -13.47
N PRO A 300 11.97 -10.16 -14.75
CA PRO A 300 10.63 -10.16 -15.35
C PRO A 300 9.89 -11.50 -15.26
N TRP A 301 10.58 -12.64 -15.41
CA TRP A 301 9.94 -13.95 -15.28
C TRP A 301 9.57 -14.26 -13.82
N ALA A 302 10.39 -13.82 -12.86
CA ALA A 302 10.13 -14.02 -11.45
C ALA A 302 8.90 -13.20 -10.99
N ALA A 303 8.64 -12.05 -11.63
CA ALA A 303 7.42 -11.28 -11.39
C ALA A 303 6.13 -12.07 -11.71
N ILE A 304 6.16 -13.01 -12.68
CA ILE A 304 5.03 -13.93 -12.94
C ILE A 304 4.79 -14.80 -11.71
N VAL A 305 5.86 -15.39 -11.14
CA VAL A 305 5.77 -16.23 -9.95
C VAL A 305 5.20 -15.43 -8.76
N VAL A 306 5.66 -14.20 -8.57
CA VAL A 306 5.15 -13.30 -7.53
C VAL A 306 3.64 -13.04 -7.71
N GLY A 307 3.20 -12.74 -8.93
CA GLY A 307 1.79 -12.55 -9.25
C GLY A 307 0.93 -13.79 -8.97
N VAL A 308 1.35 -14.96 -9.46
CA VAL A 308 0.63 -16.23 -9.28
C VAL A 308 0.52 -16.60 -7.81
N VAL A 309 1.65 -16.62 -7.08
CA VAL A 309 1.67 -17.04 -5.67
C VAL A 309 0.92 -16.04 -4.79
N GLY A 310 1.06 -14.73 -5.05
CA GLY A 310 0.30 -13.68 -4.38
C GLY A 310 -1.21 -13.83 -4.57
N ALA A 311 -1.65 -14.11 -5.81
CA ALA A 311 -3.06 -14.36 -6.13
C ALA A 311 -3.59 -15.63 -5.44
N VAL A 312 -2.87 -16.74 -5.50
CA VAL A 312 -3.28 -18.01 -4.84
C VAL A 312 -3.44 -17.81 -3.33
N ALA A 313 -2.46 -17.19 -2.68
CA ALA A 313 -2.49 -16.96 -1.24
C ALA A 313 -3.65 -16.04 -0.83
N SER A 314 -3.84 -14.93 -1.54
CA SER A 314 -4.89 -13.96 -1.24
C SER A 314 -6.28 -14.52 -1.53
N PHE A 315 -6.46 -15.22 -2.65
CA PHE A 315 -7.70 -15.94 -2.95
C PHE A 315 -8.04 -16.94 -1.85
N THR A 316 -7.06 -17.73 -1.41
CA THR A 316 -7.25 -18.68 -0.30
C THR A 316 -7.65 -17.98 1.00
N ALA A 317 -7.02 -16.83 1.31
CA ALA A 317 -7.37 -16.03 2.48
C ALA A 317 -8.80 -15.48 2.42
N VAL A 318 -9.26 -14.98 1.26
CA VAL A 318 -10.65 -14.56 1.05
C VAL A 318 -11.61 -15.72 1.29
N GLN A 319 -11.33 -16.92 0.76
CA GLN A 319 -12.19 -18.09 0.95
C GLN A 319 -12.20 -18.58 2.41
N ALA A 320 -11.13 -18.32 3.17
CA ALA A 320 -11.01 -18.67 4.56
C ALA A 320 -11.46 -17.55 5.53
N LYS A 321 -12.00 -16.43 5.04
CA LYS A 321 -12.28 -15.24 5.88
C LYS A 321 -13.21 -15.48 7.07
N HIS A 322 -14.13 -16.43 6.96
CA HIS A 322 -14.99 -16.82 8.08
C HIS A 322 -14.20 -17.37 9.29
N ALA A 323 -13.01 -17.92 9.08
CA ALA A 323 -12.14 -18.39 10.16
C ALA A 323 -11.55 -17.23 10.99
N LEU A 324 -11.36 -16.05 10.39
CA LEU A 324 -10.81 -14.87 11.06
C LEU A 324 -11.82 -14.22 12.03
N ARG A 325 -13.12 -14.54 11.92
CA ARG A 325 -14.21 -13.96 12.72
C ARG A 325 -14.23 -12.43 12.74
N ALA A 326 -13.62 -11.80 11.73
CA ALA A 326 -13.62 -10.37 11.51
C ALA A 326 -14.29 -10.09 10.15
N ASP A 327 -15.21 -9.13 10.12
CA ASP A 327 -15.80 -8.63 8.88
C ASP A 327 -14.89 -7.55 8.30
N ASP A 328 -13.79 -7.98 7.72
CA ASP A 328 -12.95 -7.14 6.86
C ASP A 328 -13.73 -6.86 5.57
N ALA A 329 -14.39 -5.70 5.52
CA ALA A 329 -15.57 -5.54 4.68
C ALA A 329 -15.33 -5.69 3.18
N LEU A 330 -14.15 -5.24 2.72
CA LEU A 330 -13.69 -5.28 1.33
C LEU A 330 -12.43 -6.14 1.18
N ASP A 331 -12.21 -7.08 2.11
CA ASP A 331 -11.09 -8.03 2.10
C ASP A 331 -9.70 -7.34 2.03
N VAL A 332 -9.51 -6.22 2.73
CA VAL A 332 -8.26 -5.42 2.75
C VAL A 332 -7.08 -6.22 3.31
N PHE A 333 -7.29 -6.99 4.37
CA PHE A 333 -6.26 -7.85 4.93
C PHE A 333 -5.84 -8.94 3.95
N ALA A 334 -6.77 -9.57 3.24
CA ALA A 334 -6.43 -10.57 2.23
C ALA A 334 -5.71 -9.93 1.04
N CYS A 335 -6.25 -8.82 0.51
CA CYS A 335 -5.74 -8.20 -0.71
C CYS A 335 -4.45 -7.39 -0.50
N HIS A 336 -4.24 -6.81 0.68
CA HIS A 336 -3.06 -6.00 1.00
C HIS A 336 -2.15 -6.66 2.03
N GLY A 337 -2.70 -7.14 3.14
CA GLY A 337 -1.92 -7.78 4.20
C GLY A 337 -1.26 -9.08 3.75
N VAL A 338 -2.05 -10.06 3.31
CA VAL A 338 -1.56 -11.38 2.87
C VAL A 338 -0.71 -11.25 1.60
N ALA A 339 -1.20 -10.53 0.58
CA ALA A 339 -0.43 -10.28 -0.63
C ALA A 339 0.91 -9.57 -0.34
N GLY A 340 0.91 -8.59 0.56
CA GLY A 340 2.11 -7.85 0.97
C GLY A 340 3.10 -8.74 1.73
N ILE A 341 2.62 -9.58 2.66
CA ILE A 341 3.43 -10.58 3.37
C ILE A 341 4.08 -11.54 2.37
N VAL A 342 3.29 -12.12 1.49
CA VAL A 342 3.77 -13.06 0.47
C VAL A 342 4.78 -12.38 -0.47
N GLY A 343 4.49 -11.17 -0.92
CA GLY A 343 5.39 -10.36 -1.74
C GLY A 343 6.73 -10.07 -1.06
N ALA A 344 6.71 -9.68 0.22
CA ALA A 344 7.92 -9.38 1.00
C ALA A 344 8.79 -10.63 1.20
N LEU A 345 8.17 -11.80 1.44
CA LEU A 345 8.90 -13.07 1.54
C LEU A 345 9.46 -13.52 0.18
N LEU A 346 8.67 -13.40 -0.90
CA LEU A 346 9.13 -13.73 -2.25
C LEU A 346 10.23 -12.78 -2.74
N THR A 347 10.25 -11.53 -2.25
CA THR A 347 11.37 -10.60 -2.49
C THR A 347 12.67 -11.23 -2.01
N GLY A 348 12.72 -11.72 -0.76
CA GLY A 348 13.90 -12.40 -0.23
C GLY A 348 14.23 -13.69 -0.97
N ALA A 349 13.21 -14.42 -1.43
CA ALA A 349 13.38 -15.70 -2.09
C ALA A 349 13.89 -15.57 -3.54
N LEU A 350 13.61 -14.43 -4.19
CA LEU A 350 13.84 -14.22 -5.62
C LEU A 350 14.80 -13.07 -5.93
N ALA A 351 15.29 -12.30 -4.94
CA ALA A 351 16.22 -11.20 -5.16
C ALA A 351 17.51 -11.61 -5.89
N TRP A 352 17.95 -12.86 -5.70
CA TRP A 352 19.10 -13.44 -6.39
C TRP A 352 18.95 -13.42 -7.93
N THR A 353 17.73 -13.37 -8.47
CA THR A 353 17.47 -13.38 -9.91
C THR A 353 18.00 -12.13 -10.64
N THR A 354 18.28 -11.05 -9.90
CA THR A 354 18.94 -9.84 -10.40
C THR A 354 20.30 -9.60 -9.76
N GLY A 355 20.74 -10.48 -8.85
CA GLY A 355 21.90 -10.26 -8.00
C GLY A 355 21.67 -9.26 -6.87
N SER A 356 20.40 -8.93 -6.56
CA SER A 356 20.04 -8.03 -5.46
C SER A 356 20.09 -8.73 -4.11
N GLY A 357 20.26 -7.95 -3.04
CA GLY A 357 20.16 -8.42 -1.67
C GLY A 357 21.36 -9.25 -1.19
N LYS A 358 21.19 -9.83 -0.01
CA LYS A 358 22.12 -10.74 0.65
C LYS A 358 21.99 -12.16 0.09
N PRO A 359 22.91 -13.09 0.43
CA PRO A 359 22.73 -14.51 0.13
C PRO A 359 21.36 -15.02 0.59
N PHE A 360 20.72 -15.88 -0.20
CA PHE A 360 19.33 -16.29 -0.06
C PHE A 360 18.87 -16.53 1.40
N GLY A 361 19.59 -17.36 2.17
CA GLY A 361 19.20 -17.68 3.54
C GLY A 361 19.24 -16.49 4.49
N GLU A 362 20.23 -15.62 4.33
CA GLU A 362 20.35 -14.38 5.12
C GLU A 362 19.25 -13.39 4.71
N GLN A 363 19.03 -13.19 3.40
CA GLN A 363 17.98 -12.28 2.93
C GLN A 363 16.59 -12.74 3.37
N MET A 364 16.30 -14.05 3.30
CA MET A 364 15.04 -14.60 3.78
C MET A 364 14.82 -14.32 5.27
N LEU A 365 15.86 -14.48 6.10
CA LEU A 365 15.75 -14.17 7.52
C LEU A 365 15.44 -12.69 7.76
N VAL A 366 16.12 -11.78 7.05
CA VAL A 366 15.87 -10.34 7.16
C VAL A 366 14.44 -9.98 6.73
N GLN A 367 13.92 -10.55 5.63
CA GLN A 367 12.53 -10.33 5.21
C GLN A 367 11.53 -10.83 6.24
N ILE A 368 11.76 -12.02 6.83
CA ILE A 368 10.90 -12.58 7.89
C ILE A 368 10.88 -11.64 9.11
N ILE A 369 12.04 -11.14 9.53
CA ILE A 369 12.13 -10.18 10.64
C ILE A 369 11.36 -8.90 10.32
N GLY A 370 11.52 -8.34 9.12
CA GLY A 370 10.81 -7.14 8.69
C GLY A 370 9.29 -7.32 8.66
N VAL A 371 8.82 -8.45 8.11
CA VAL A 371 7.39 -8.81 8.10
C VAL A 371 6.85 -8.93 9.51
N LEU A 372 7.50 -9.70 10.39
CA LEU A 372 7.04 -9.89 11.77
C LEU A 372 7.04 -8.59 12.56
N ALA A 373 8.09 -7.77 12.41
CA ALA A 373 8.16 -6.48 13.07
C ALA A 373 7.04 -5.54 12.62
N SER A 374 6.76 -5.48 11.32
CA SER A 374 5.64 -4.69 10.78
C SER A 374 4.29 -5.18 11.28
N VAL A 375 4.03 -6.51 11.23
CA VAL A 375 2.77 -7.10 11.73
C VAL A 375 2.56 -6.80 13.21
N VAL A 376 3.58 -6.99 14.04
CA VAL A 376 3.49 -6.75 15.49
C VAL A 376 3.30 -5.26 15.77
N PHE A 377 4.11 -4.40 15.18
CA PHE A 377 4.07 -2.96 15.42
C PHE A 377 2.74 -2.34 14.97
N THR A 378 2.31 -2.65 13.74
CA THR A 378 1.08 -2.09 13.17
C THR A 378 -0.17 -2.68 13.81
N GLY A 379 -0.15 -3.97 14.16
CA GLY A 379 -1.26 -4.63 14.86
C GLY A 379 -1.46 -4.11 16.27
N LEU A 380 -0.40 -4.11 17.10
CA LEU A 380 -0.47 -3.59 18.47
C LEU A 380 -0.73 -2.09 18.49
N GLY A 381 -0.02 -1.33 17.65
CA GLY A 381 -0.20 0.11 17.53
C GLY A 381 -1.64 0.46 17.17
N SER A 382 -2.20 -0.18 16.13
CA SER A 382 -3.58 0.09 15.70
C SER A 382 -4.59 -0.28 16.79
N PHE A 383 -4.37 -1.39 17.50
CA PHE A 383 -5.23 -1.78 18.62
C PHE A 383 -5.25 -0.70 19.70
N VAL A 384 -4.06 -0.22 20.10
CA VAL A 384 -3.94 0.83 21.12
C VAL A 384 -4.59 2.13 20.63
N LEU A 385 -4.28 2.60 19.42
CA LEU A 385 -4.83 3.84 18.88
C LEU A 385 -6.36 3.79 18.78
N LEU A 386 -6.94 2.69 18.28
CA LEU A 386 -8.39 2.54 18.19
C LEU A 386 -9.05 2.51 19.57
N LYS A 387 -8.42 1.89 20.57
CA LYS A 387 -8.91 1.94 21.96
C LYS A 387 -8.90 3.36 22.50
N LEU A 388 -7.83 4.12 22.27
CA LEU A 388 -7.74 5.52 22.68
C LEU A 388 -8.78 6.41 22.00
N VAL A 389 -8.98 6.25 20.68
CA VAL A 389 -10.06 6.94 19.95
C VAL A 389 -11.43 6.57 20.53
N GLY A 390 -11.62 5.29 20.87
CA GLY A 390 -12.82 4.77 21.52
C GLY A 390 -13.14 5.40 22.88
N LEU A 391 -12.14 5.95 23.58
CA LEU A 391 -12.36 6.70 24.83
C LEU A 391 -12.93 8.10 24.58
N LEU A 392 -12.69 8.67 23.39
CA LEU A 392 -13.12 10.02 23.02
C LEU A 392 -14.47 10.01 22.29
N MET A 393 -14.71 8.99 21.46
CA MET A 393 -15.97 8.82 20.75
C MET A 393 -16.23 7.35 20.39
N PRO A 394 -17.50 6.94 20.21
CA PRO A 394 -17.81 5.61 19.68
C PRO A 394 -17.14 5.37 18.32
N LEU A 395 -16.50 4.20 18.19
CA LEU A 395 -15.88 3.77 16.92
C LEU A 395 -16.93 3.42 15.87
N ARG A 396 -18.08 2.88 16.29
CA ARG A 396 -19.17 2.41 15.43
C ARG A 396 -20.36 3.36 15.47
N ILE A 397 -21.04 3.51 14.34
CA ILE A 397 -22.33 4.19 14.26
C ILE A 397 -23.46 3.37 14.92
N PRO A 398 -24.59 3.98 15.31
CA PRO A 398 -25.79 3.28 15.74
C PRO A 398 -26.37 2.37 14.64
N ALA A 399 -27.00 1.27 15.06
CA ALA A 399 -27.59 0.29 14.14
C ALA A 399 -28.62 0.89 13.17
N SER A 400 -29.41 1.89 13.60
CA SER A 400 -30.36 2.58 12.72
C SER A 400 -29.69 3.27 11.53
N GLN A 401 -28.52 3.88 11.73
CA GLN A 401 -27.75 4.53 10.68
C GLN A 401 -27.11 3.52 9.71
N GLU A 402 -26.68 2.36 10.23
CA GLU A 402 -26.14 1.30 9.38
C GLU A 402 -27.20 0.64 8.49
N ILE A 403 -28.44 0.54 8.99
CA ILE A 403 -29.59 0.05 8.24
C ILE A 403 -30.01 1.06 7.17
N SER A 404 -30.17 2.33 7.52
CA SER A 404 -30.61 3.39 6.59
C SER A 404 -29.56 3.81 5.57
N GLY A 405 -28.29 3.43 5.78
CA GLY A 405 -27.17 3.89 4.99
C GLY A 405 -26.45 5.06 5.65
N ILE A 406 -25.12 4.99 5.66
CA ILE A 406 -24.27 5.92 6.40
C ILE A 406 -24.19 7.30 5.72
N ASP A 407 -24.40 7.40 4.41
CA ASP A 407 -24.19 8.63 3.63
C ASP A 407 -24.97 9.82 4.20
N VAL A 408 -26.29 9.69 4.34
CA VAL A 408 -27.15 10.75 4.91
C VAL A 408 -26.76 11.05 6.35
N SER A 409 -26.52 10.03 7.15
CA SER A 409 -26.25 10.19 8.58
C SER A 409 -24.91 10.86 8.88
N ALA A 410 -23.91 10.67 8.01
CA ALA A 410 -22.56 11.18 8.20
C ALA A 410 -22.31 12.49 7.44
N HIS A 411 -22.94 12.67 6.28
CA HIS A 411 -22.62 13.75 5.34
C HIS A 411 -23.83 14.62 4.97
N SER A 412 -25.05 14.26 5.38
CA SER A 412 -26.29 14.94 4.95
C SER A 412 -26.48 14.98 3.43
N GLU A 413 -25.85 14.05 2.72
CA GLU A 413 -25.82 13.92 1.27
C GLU A 413 -26.04 12.45 0.90
N GLN A 414 -26.40 12.18 -0.37
CA GLN A 414 -26.59 10.83 -0.90
C GLN A 414 -25.86 10.69 -2.23
N GLY A 415 -25.27 9.53 -2.49
CA GLY A 415 -24.59 9.27 -3.77
C GLY A 415 -25.53 9.18 -4.97
N TYR A 416 -26.78 8.76 -4.76
CA TYR A 416 -27.81 8.64 -5.80
C TYR A 416 -29.15 9.12 -5.26
N SER A 417 -29.99 9.69 -6.14
CA SER A 417 -31.37 10.03 -5.79
C SER A 417 -32.28 8.81 -5.79
N GLU A 418 -33.39 8.85 -5.05
CA GLU A 418 -34.39 7.77 -5.01
C GLU A 418 -34.93 7.43 -6.42
N SER A 419 -35.01 8.41 -7.33
CA SER A 419 -35.43 8.22 -8.73
C SER A 419 -34.41 7.48 -9.60
N GLU A 420 -33.14 7.44 -9.21
CA GLU A 420 -32.06 6.76 -9.94
C GLU A 420 -31.86 5.30 -9.49
N THR A 421 -32.54 4.88 -8.41
CA THR A 421 -32.39 3.54 -7.82
C THR A 421 -32.75 2.39 -8.78
N GLY A 422 -33.57 2.64 -9.80
CA GLY A 422 -33.86 1.66 -10.86
C GLY A 422 -32.64 1.27 -11.71
N LEU A 423 -31.59 2.09 -11.74
CA LEU A 423 -30.31 1.82 -12.43
C LEU A 423 -29.25 1.20 -11.52
N GLY A 424 -29.48 1.20 -10.19
CA GLY A 424 -28.55 0.70 -9.16
C GLY A 424 -28.94 -0.65 -8.54
N ALA A 425 -30.06 -1.24 -8.96
CA ALA A 425 -30.44 -2.58 -8.51
C ALA A 425 -29.53 -3.63 -9.20
N PRO A 426 -28.96 -4.60 -8.46
CA PRO A 426 -28.27 -5.71 -9.09
C PRO A 426 -29.27 -6.43 -10.02
N VAL A 427 -28.97 -6.46 -11.30
CA VAL A 427 -29.67 -7.32 -12.25
C VAL A 427 -29.31 -8.76 -11.89
N PHE A 428 -30.16 -9.41 -11.10
CA PHE A 428 -30.14 -10.86 -11.00
C PHE A 428 -30.59 -11.41 -12.34
N VAL A 429 -29.63 -11.73 -13.21
CA VAL A 429 -29.92 -12.67 -14.29
C VAL A 429 -30.06 -14.03 -13.61
N GLY A 430 -31.31 -14.41 -13.38
CA GLY A 430 -31.71 -15.61 -12.66
C GLY A 430 -31.06 -16.87 -13.21
N GLY A 431 -30.95 -17.86 -12.33
CA GLY A 431 -30.57 -19.21 -12.71
C GLY A 431 -31.58 -19.84 -13.65
N ASP A 432 -31.04 -20.55 -14.63
CA ASP A 432 -31.55 -21.81 -15.13
C ASP A 432 -30.50 -22.89 -14.82
#